data_AF-A0A1Z9SSQ0-F1
#
_entry.id   AF-A0A1Z9SSQ0-F1
#
_cell.length_a   1.000
_cell.length_b   1.000
_cell.length_c   1.000
_cell.angle_alpha   90.00
_cell.angle_beta   90.00
_cell.angle_gamma   90.00
#
_symmetry.space_group_name_H-M   'P 1'
#
loop_
_entity.id
_entity.type
_entity.pdbx_description
1 polymer ?
#
loop_
_entity_poly.entity_id
_entity_poly.type
_entity_poly.pdbx_seq_one_letter_code
_entity_poly.pdbx_strand_id
1 'polypeptide(L)'
;MTPATQPIMGGELTAVGVNVRDRITCKLRPVMPQNFLIDPVATSIEEASGVAIDEFVSLHTVEQLQESGVYRKVSVASASSDYDIEPDQDLTVYHDDKVRLTKYYGLVPRYLLLDAQAQLQFLEEQGELEEDSLEELAQPKQEEEVAETEEGTEEESYYVEAVVVLANNSTLLKVEINPYMMGDRPVVAFPWDVVPSRFWGRGVCEKGYNSQKALDAEIRARIDALALTVHPMLAMDATRIPRGSRPEVRAGKVILTNGNPAEVLQPFNFGQVNQITFAQADALQKMVQTATGAIDSAGFAGSVNKDSTAAGISMSLGAIIKRHKRTLINFQESFLIPFVTKAAHRYMQFDPENYPVADYRFDAVSTLGLMAREYEVTQLVQLLQTMQADSPIYGQLVEAIIDNMNLSNREELLLRIQQASQSSPEEQQAAALSQQSQIAFQEAQTSALSGQAAESQARARKIATETELMPEELQIDRLKAVTTNLRAGTEDDKEFERRLKVADLLIKEGAQTPPPNGIVTQQPEAQPEPQQDQPALANIMEFAPDGQPQRTQ
;
A
#
# COMPACT_ATOMS: atom_id res chain seq x y z
N MET A 1 -25.63 24.09 28.40
CA MET A 1 -26.71 24.11 29.41
C MET A 1 -26.70 22.80 30.15
N THR A 2 -26.51 22.83 31.46
CA THR A 2 -26.57 21.63 32.33
C THR A 2 -27.68 21.83 33.36
N PRO A 3 -28.60 20.87 33.54
CA PRO A 3 -29.61 20.96 34.58
C PRO A 3 -28.92 21.01 35.94
N ALA A 4 -29.29 21.99 36.76
CA ALA A 4 -28.70 22.19 38.07
C ALA A 4 -29.80 22.41 39.11
N THR A 5 -29.67 21.72 40.24
CA THR A 5 -30.52 21.93 41.41
C THR A 5 -29.68 22.61 42.49
N GLN A 6 -30.10 23.79 42.95
CA GLN A 6 -29.45 24.49 44.04
C GLN A 6 -30.39 24.54 45.25
N PRO A 7 -29.93 24.13 46.46
CA PRO A 7 -30.74 24.25 47.66
C PRO A 7 -30.86 25.72 48.06
N ILE A 8 -32.09 26.18 48.31
CA ILE A 8 -32.43 27.49 48.85
C ILE A 8 -33.03 27.27 50.26
N MET A 9 -32.91 28.27 51.15
CA MET A 9 -33.37 28.21 52.55
C MET A 9 -32.73 27.07 53.37
N GLY A 10 -31.40 26.98 53.38
CA GLY A 10 -30.68 26.05 54.27
C GLY A 10 -30.97 24.56 54.02
N GLY A 11 -31.55 24.20 52.86
CA GLY A 11 -31.86 22.81 52.48
C GLY A 11 -33.34 22.46 52.44
N GLU A 12 -34.26 23.38 52.77
CA GLU A 12 -35.71 23.10 52.77
C GLU A 12 -36.38 23.19 51.38
N LEU A 13 -35.80 23.92 50.42
CA LEU A 13 -36.37 24.05 49.07
C LEU A 13 -35.29 23.80 47.99
N THR A 14 -35.61 23.03 46.95
CA THR A 14 -34.75 22.82 45.80
C THR A 14 -35.21 23.68 44.62
N ALA A 15 -34.40 24.65 44.22
CA ALA A 15 -34.62 25.38 42.97
C ALA A 15 -34.09 24.53 41.81
N VAL A 16 -34.99 24.15 40.91
CA VAL A 16 -34.64 23.48 39.65
C VAL A 16 -34.40 24.54 38.60
N GLY A 17 -33.17 24.63 38.10
CA GLY A 17 -32.78 25.60 37.10
C GLY A 17 -31.85 25.00 36.04
N VAL A 18 -31.40 25.86 35.14
CA VAL A 18 -30.42 25.52 34.11
C VAL A 18 -29.18 26.36 34.35
N ASN A 19 -28.04 25.72 34.59
CA ASN A 19 -26.76 26.42 34.56
C ASN A 19 -26.36 26.59 33.10
N VAL A 20 -26.39 27.84 32.63
CA VAL A 20 -25.72 28.24 31.40
C VAL A 20 -24.25 28.42 31.75
N ARG A 21 -23.40 27.59 31.14
CA ARG A 21 -21.94 27.74 31.19
C ARG A 21 -21.48 28.02 29.78
N ASP A 22 -20.72 29.08 29.62
CA ASP A 22 -20.08 29.38 28.35
C ASP A 22 -18.95 28.38 28.15
N ARG A 23 -18.97 27.71 26.99
CA ARG A 23 -17.95 26.74 26.61
C ARG A 23 -17.23 27.25 25.40
N ILE A 24 -15.92 27.28 25.49
CA ILE A 24 -15.06 27.65 24.37
C ILE A 24 -14.99 26.47 23.43
N THR A 25 -15.16 26.72 22.13
CA THR A 25 -15.13 25.68 21.10
C THR A 25 -14.29 26.14 19.93
N CYS A 26 -13.32 25.30 19.55
CA CYS A 26 -12.56 25.51 18.32
C CYS A 26 -13.39 25.00 17.13
N LYS A 27 -13.63 25.85 16.14
CA LYS A 27 -14.38 25.51 14.92
C LYS A 27 -13.48 25.58 13.70
N LEU A 28 -13.56 24.58 12.84
CA LEU A 28 -12.92 24.61 11.54
C LEU A 28 -13.76 25.47 10.59
N ARG A 29 -13.14 26.51 10.02
CA ARG A 29 -13.76 27.34 8.99
C ARG A 29 -13.08 27.03 7.64
N PRO A 30 -13.81 26.50 6.65
CA PRO A 30 -13.23 26.28 5.33
C PRO A 30 -12.92 27.62 4.67
N VAL A 31 -11.77 27.70 4.02
CA VAL A 31 -11.36 28.85 3.22
C VAL A 31 -11.17 28.36 1.79
N MET A 32 -11.67 29.13 0.83
CA MET A 32 -11.47 28.80 -0.58
C MET A 32 -9.98 28.94 -0.92
N PRO A 33 -9.39 28.00 -1.68
CA PRO A 33 -7.97 28.06 -2.02
C PRO A 33 -7.56 29.35 -2.75
N GLN A 34 -8.48 29.97 -3.52
CA GLN A 34 -8.25 31.23 -4.25
C GLN A 34 -8.07 32.42 -3.30
N ASN A 35 -8.82 32.42 -2.20
CA ASN A 35 -8.83 33.45 -1.17
C ASN A 35 -7.66 33.32 -0.19
N PHE A 36 -6.91 32.22 -0.28
CA PHE A 36 -5.76 31.95 0.57
C PHE A 36 -4.47 32.35 -0.14
N LEU A 37 -3.80 33.36 0.40
CA LEU A 37 -2.57 33.92 -0.13
C LEU A 37 -1.40 33.53 0.77
N ILE A 38 -0.34 33.02 0.15
CA ILE A 38 0.90 32.62 0.82
C ILE A 38 2.09 33.08 -0.01
N ASP A 39 3.24 33.23 0.64
CA ASP A 39 4.53 33.41 -0.02
C ASP A 39 4.73 32.31 -1.09
N PRO A 40 4.98 32.67 -2.37
CA PRO A 40 5.15 31.71 -3.45
C PRO A 40 6.36 30.78 -3.27
N VAL A 41 7.33 31.14 -2.43
CA VAL A 41 8.55 30.35 -2.18
C VAL A 41 8.32 29.31 -1.08
N ALA A 42 7.37 29.56 -0.18
CA ALA A 42 7.15 28.72 0.98
C ALA A 42 6.51 27.37 0.61
N THR A 43 6.97 26.29 1.26
CA THR A 43 6.39 24.95 1.04
C THR A 43 5.42 24.53 2.14
N SER A 44 5.52 25.16 3.31
CA SER A 44 4.63 24.95 4.45
C SER A 44 4.17 26.28 5.07
N ILE A 45 3.14 26.23 5.92
CA ILE A 45 2.63 27.41 6.64
C ILE A 45 3.68 27.96 7.61
N GLU A 46 4.51 27.08 8.18
CA GLU A 46 5.50 27.43 9.20
C GLU A 46 6.75 28.07 8.58
N GLU A 47 7.16 27.61 7.39
CA GLU A 47 8.28 28.21 6.64
C GLU A 47 7.93 29.55 6.00
N ALA A 48 6.65 29.82 5.76
CA ALA A 48 6.23 31.07 5.13
C ALA A 48 6.55 32.27 6.02
N SER A 49 6.93 33.41 5.42
CA SER A 49 7.07 34.67 6.15
C SER A 49 5.72 35.13 6.73
N GLY A 50 4.63 34.84 6.02
CA GLY A 50 3.28 35.08 6.47
C GLY A 50 2.24 34.51 5.52
N VAL A 51 1.00 34.56 5.97
CA VAL A 51 -0.17 34.01 5.30
C VAL A 51 -1.30 35.03 5.37
N ALA A 52 -2.01 35.24 4.28
CA ALA A 52 -3.20 36.08 4.24
C ALA A 52 -4.44 35.31 3.78
N ILE A 53 -5.59 35.68 4.35
CA ILE A 53 -6.91 35.23 3.89
C ILE A 53 -7.64 36.47 3.43
N ASP A 54 -7.99 36.52 2.15
CA ASP A 54 -8.70 37.64 1.54
C ASP A 54 -10.12 37.22 1.17
N GLU A 55 -11.12 37.84 1.78
CA GLU A 55 -12.52 37.43 1.63
C GLU A 55 -13.47 38.60 1.62
N PHE A 56 -14.54 38.49 0.83
CA PHE A 56 -15.67 39.39 0.95
C PHE A 56 -16.56 38.97 2.12
N VAL A 57 -16.77 39.92 3.03
CA VAL A 57 -17.63 39.75 4.21
C VAL A 57 -18.74 40.80 4.13
N SER A 58 -19.92 40.48 4.64
CA SER A 58 -20.98 41.49 4.76
C SER A 58 -20.59 42.59 5.74
N LEU A 59 -20.92 43.83 5.41
CA LEU A 59 -20.66 45.02 6.23
C LEU A 59 -21.22 44.85 7.65
N HIS A 60 -22.43 44.30 7.78
CA HIS A 60 -23.05 44.00 9.07
C HIS A 60 -22.21 43.07 9.97
N THR A 61 -21.49 42.09 9.40
CA THR A 61 -20.63 41.22 10.21
C THR A 61 -19.42 41.99 10.75
N VAL A 62 -18.91 42.95 9.98
CA VAL A 62 -17.82 43.83 10.42
C VAL A 62 -18.33 44.76 11.53
N GLU A 63 -19.52 45.35 11.37
CA GLU A 63 -20.15 46.19 12.41
C GLU A 63 -20.39 45.42 13.72
N GLN A 64 -20.91 44.19 13.66
CA GLN A 64 -21.05 43.34 14.86
C GLN A 64 -19.71 43.07 15.56
N LEU A 65 -18.64 42.90 14.78
CA LEU A 65 -17.29 42.73 15.32
C LEU A 65 -16.70 44.03 15.88
N GLN A 66 -17.13 45.19 15.36
CA GLN A 66 -16.81 46.50 15.94
C GLN A 66 -17.60 46.76 17.24
N GLU A 67 -18.86 46.35 17.32
CA GLU A 67 -19.69 46.46 18.53
C GLU A 67 -19.16 45.59 19.68
N SER A 68 -18.73 44.36 19.36
CA SER A 68 -18.10 43.46 20.32
C SER A 68 -16.70 43.88 20.75
N GLY A 69 -16.14 44.94 20.15
CA GLY A 69 -14.80 45.46 20.45
C GLY A 69 -13.65 44.62 19.89
N VAL A 70 -13.93 43.66 19.00
CA VAL A 70 -12.89 42.85 18.34
C VAL A 70 -12.21 43.67 17.23
N TYR A 71 -12.98 44.48 16.52
CA TYR A 71 -12.48 45.42 15.51
C TYR A 71 -12.64 46.85 15.99
N ARG A 72 -11.75 47.72 15.51
CA ARG A 72 -11.85 49.15 15.74
C ARG A 72 -13.09 49.74 15.07
N LYS A 73 -13.77 50.65 15.78
CA LYS A 73 -14.91 51.44 15.27
C LYS A 73 -14.42 52.49 14.27
N VAL A 74 -14.33 52.10 13.00
CA VAL A 74 -14.00 52.98 11.87
C VAL A 74 -15.10 52.84 10.82
N SER A 75 -15.46 53.93 10.15
CA SER A 75 -16.39 53.88 9.02
C SER A 75 -15.75 53.14 7.85
N VAL A 76 -16.30 51.97 7.50
CA VAL A 76 -15.83 51.17 6.36
C VAL A 76 -16.80 51.35 5.20
N ALA A 77 -16.29 51.76 4.04
CA ALA A 77 -17.09 51.84 2.81
C ALA A 77 -17.31 50.45 2.20
N SER A 78 -18.28 50.33 1.29
CA SER A 78 -18.42 49.12 0.47
C SER A 78 -17.26 48.98 -0.51
N ALA A 79 -16.76 47.75 -0.67
CA ALA A 79 -15.67 47.42 -1.56
C ALA A 79 -16.12 47.37 -3.03
N SER A 80 -15.18 47.59 -3.95
CA SER A 80 -15.38 47.29 -5.37
C SER A 80 -15.50 45.78 -5.59
N SER A 81 -16.35 45.36 -6.53
CA SER A 81 -16.49 43.94 -6.91
C SER A 81 -15.20 43.41 -7.54
N ASP A 82 -14.77 42.24 -7.09
CA ASP A 82 -13.60 41.52 -7.60
C ASP A 82 -14.00 40.05 -7.86
N TYR A 83 -14.06 39.65 -9.13
CA TYR A 83 -14.53 38.32 -9.54
C TYR A 83 -13.62 37.19 -9.08
N ASP A 84 -12.34 37.47 -8.82
CA ASP A 84 -11.35 36.45 -8.46
C ASP A 84 -11.47 35.99 -6.99
N ILE A 85 -12.13 36.78 -6.14
CA ILE A 85 -12.28 36.54 -4.69
C ILE A 85 -13.69 36.05 -4.34
N GLU A 86 -14.66 36.28 -5.23
CA GLU A 86 -16.04 35.86 -5.04
C GLU A 86 -16.15 34.32 -5.07
N PRO A 87 -17.00 33.73 -4.22
CA PRO A 87 -17.19 32.28 -4.17
C PRO A 87 -17.86 31.72 -5.43
N ASP A 88 -18.59 32.56 -6.16
CA ASP A 88 -19.29 32.20 -7.37
C ASP A 88 -18.77 33.08 -8.53
N GLN A 89 -18.34 32.44 -9.61
CA GLN A 89 -17.85 33.11 -10.82
C GLN A 89 -18.99 33.38 -11.82
N ASP A 90 -20.24 33.03 -11.47
CA ASP A 90 -21.40 33.31 -12.31
C ASP A 90 -21.72 34.80 -12.43
N LEU A 91 -22.45 35.15 -13.49
CA LEU A 91 -22.63 36.53 -13.98
C LEU A 91 -23.45 37.45 -13.05
N THR A 92 -24.13 36.90 -12.03
CA THR A 92 -25.01 37.66 -11.13
C THR A 92 -24.29 37.99 -9.82
N VAL A 93 -23.51 39.06 -9.81
CA VAL A 93 -22.86 39.57 -8.60
C VAL A 93 -23.81 40.51 -7.86
N TYR A 94 -24.06 40.23 -6.59
CA TYR A 94 -24.70 41.21 -5.69
C TYR A 94 -23.63 42.20 -5.23
N HIS A 95 -23.85 43.48 -5.57
CA HIS A 95 -22.88 44.55 -5.36
C HIS A 95 -22.99 45.26 -4.00
N ASP A 96 -24.08 45.04 -3.27
CA ASP A 96 -24.40 45.83 -2.08
C ASP A 96 -23.79 45.22 -0.80
N ASP A 97 -23.35 46.10 0.11
CA ASP A 97 -22.91 45.83 1.49
C ASP A 97 -21.81 44.79 1.69
N LYS A 98 -20.87 44.70 0.75
CA LYS A 98 -19.67 43.85 0.87
C LYS A 98 -18.43 44.67 1.23
N VAL A 99 -17.62 44.13 2.14
CA VAL A 99 -16.31 44.67 2.52
C VAL A 99 -15.26 43.62 2.18
N ARG A 100 -14.18 44.03 1.51
CA ARG A 100 -13.02 43.17 1.29
C ARG A 100 -12.20 43.14 2.56
N LEU A 101 -12.08 41.99 3.17
CA LEU A 101 -11.41 41.82 4.45
C LEU A 101 -10.20 40.90 4.28
N THR A 102 -9.02 41.45 4.51
CA THR A 102 -7.74 40.73 4.43
C THR A 102 -7.23 40.48 5.84
N LYS A 103 -7.19 39.21 6.25
CA LYS A 103 -6.63 38.76 7.53
C LYS A 103 -5.22 38.22 7.29
N TYR A 104 -4.22 38.92 7.78
CA TYR A 104 -2.82 38.54 7.70
C TYR A 104 -2.33 37.94 9.02
N TYR A 105 -1.61 36.83 8.93
CA TYR A 105 -0.95 36.11 10.02
C TYR A 105 0.50 35.86 9.64
N GLY A 106 1.45 36.46 10.33
CA GLY A 106 2.86 36.26 9.99
C GLY A 106 3.81 37.21 10.70
N LEU A 107 5.07 37.16 10.27
CA LEU A 107 6.15 37.97 10.79
C LEU A 107 6.03 39.42 10.31
N VAL A 108 5.90 40.34 11.24
CA VAL A 108 5.87 41.78 10.99
C VAL A 108 7.01 42.44 11.77
N PRO A 109 7.69 43.46 11.21
CA PRO A 109 8.68 44.20 11.97
C PRO A 109 8.07 44.86 13.22
N ARG A 110 8.71 44.67 14.37
CA ARG A 110 8.17 45.06 15.68
C ARG A 110 7.93 46.57 15.80
N TYR A 111 8.85 47.40 15.29
CA TYR A 111 8.71 48.85 15.35
C TYR A 111 7.46 49.34 14.61
N LEU A 112 7.17 48.83 13.41
CA LEU A 112 5.95 49.18 12.67
C LEU A 112 4.68 48.73 13.38
N LEU A 113 4.73 47.57 14.06
CA LEU A 113 3.60 47.07 14.82
C LEU A 113 3.31 47.99 16.01
N LEU A 114 4.34 48.34 16.79
CA LEU A 114 4.21 49.24 17.94
C LEU A 114 3.78 50.65 17.51
N ASP A 115 4.35 51.18 16.43
CA ASP A 115 3.95 52.47 15.86
C ASP A 115 2.49 52.45 15.42
N ALA A 116 2.06 51.39 14.73
CA ALA A 116 0.66 51.21 14.34
C ALA A 116 -0.25 51.12 15.57
N GLN A 117 0.14 50.35 16.60
CA GLN A 117 -0.63 50.26 17.85
C GLN A 117 -0.73 51.59 18.59
N ALA A 118 0.36 52.36 18.64
CA ALA A 118 0.39 53.68 19.26
C ALA A 118 -0.49 54.67 18.49
N GLN A 119 -0.41 54.69 17.16
CA GLN A 119 -1.30 55.49 16.31
C GLN A 119 -2.77 55.10 16.52
N LEU A 120 -3.07 53.81 16.63
CA LEU A 120 -4.41 53.30 16.87
C LEU A 120 -4.95 53.75 18.24
N GLN A 121 -4.18 53.58 19.31
CA GLN A 121 -4.55 54.00 20.66
C GLN A 121 -4.79 55.51 20.72
N PHE A 122 -3.91 56.30 20.12
CA PHE A 122 -4.06 57.75 20.03
C PHE A 122 -5.37 58.17 19.33
N LEU A 123 -5.68 57.54 18.19
CA LEU A 123 -6.91 57.84 17.46
C LEU A 123 -8.19 57.37 18.18
N GLU A 124 -8.12 56.35 19.05
CA GLU A 124 -9.24 55.92 19.90
C GLU A 124 -9.46 56.86 21.09
N GLU A 125 -8.39 57.38 21.68
CA GLU A 125 -8.45 58.38 22.75
C GLU A 125 -8.91 59.75 22.26
N GLN A 126 -8.57 60.14 21.03
CA GLN A 126 -8.95 61.42 20.42
C GLN A 126 -10.36 61.46 19.78
N GLY A 127 -11.26 60.57 20.17
CA GLY A 127 -12.62 60.49 19.65
C GLY A 127 -13.53 61.73 19.78
N GLU A 128 -13.02 62.94 20.03
CA GLU A 128 -13.84 64.17 20.06
C GLU A 128 -13.27 65.49 19.46
N LEU A 129 -12.04 65.66 18.95
CA LEU A 129 -11.67 66.98 18.33
C LEU A 129 -10.63 66.95 17.18
N GLU A 130 -11.05 67.60 16.07
CA GLU A 130 -10.37 68.28 14.93
C GLU A 130 -9.04 67.77 14.32
N GLU A 131 -9.03 67.72 12.98
CA GLU A 131 -8.02 67.17 12.06
C GLU A 131 -6.67 67.94 11.96
N ASP A 132 -6.49 69.04 12.70
CA ASP A 132 -5.39 69.99 12.48
C ASP A 132 -4.05 69.62 13.16
N SER A 133 -3.99 68.58 14.00
CA SER A 133 -2.74 68.18 14.70
C SER A 133 -1.95 67.04 14.05
N LEU A 134 -2.44 66.48 12.94
CA LEU A 134 -1.79 65.34 12.26
C LEU A 134 -0.47 65.70 11.56
N GLU A 135 -0.29 66.96 11.14
CA GLU A 135 0.94 67.42 10.47
C GLU A 135 2.13 67.63 11.42
N GLU A 136 1.89 67.77 12.73
CA GLU A 136 2.96 68.06 13.70
C GLU A 136 3.73 66.79 14.14
N LEU A 137 3.18 65.60 13.89
CA LEU A 137 3.84 64.30 14.13
C LEU A 137 4.45 63.67 12.87
N ALA A 138 4.21 64.25 11.68
CA ALA A 138 4.82 63.82 10.42
C ALA A 138 6.29 64.24 10.27
N GLN A 139 6.84 64.97 11.26
CA GLN A 139 8.28 65.12 11.38
C GLN A 139 8.85 63.82 11.95
N PRO A 140 9.68 63.08 11.19
CA PRO A 140 10.41 61.98 11.77
C PRO A 140 11.24 62.57 12.91
N LYS A 141 10.99 62.12 14.15
CA LYS A 141 12.00 62.27 15.20
C LYS A 141 13.25 61.59 14.66
N GLN A 142 14.19 62.42 14.23
CA GLN A 142 15.51 62.01 13.77
C GLN A 142 16.07 61.06 14.81
N GLU A 143 16.48 59.87 14.37
CA GLU A 143 17.58 59.07 14.91
C GLU A 143 17.92 59.40 16.37
N GLU A 144 17.01 59.13 17.31
CA GLU A 144 17.40 59.06 18.72
C GLU A 144 18.00 57.69 18.91
N GLU A 145 19.31 57.71 19.15
CA GLU A 145 20.16 56.62 19.54
C GLU A 145 19.39 55.53 20.29
N VAL A 146 19.59 54.30 19.84
CA VAL A 146 19.31 53.08 20.58
C VAL A 146 19.90 53.27 21.97
N ALA A 147 19.07 53.69 22.92
CA ALA A 147 19.38 53.66 24.33
C ALA A 147 19.48 52.18 24.68
N GLU A 148 20.71 51.68 24.74
CA GLU A 148 21.07 50.41 25.35
C GLU A 148 20.40 50.39 26.72
N THR A 149 19.25 49.73 26.80
CA THR A 149 18.58 49.47 28.05
C THR A 149 19.36 48.33 28.68
N GLU A 150 20.31 48.71 29.54
CA GLU A 150 21.04 47.79 30.41
C GLU A 150 20.05 47.10 31.35
N GLU A 151 19.47 45.99 30.92
CA GLU A 151 19.08 44.86 31.77
C GLU A 151 18.82 43.65 30.87
N GLY A 152 19.69 42.65 30.98
CA GLY A 152 19.71 41.49 30.11
C GLY A 152 18.46 40.62 30.26
N THR A 153 17.59 40.69 29.26
CA THR A 153 16.63 39.64 28.90
C THR A 153 16.62 39.53 27.38
N GLU A 154 17.11 38.39 26.88
CA GLU A 154 16.98 37.81 25.53
C GLU A 154 16.71 38.77 24.37
N GLU A 155 17.69 38.92 23.47
CA GLU A 155 17.63 39.67 22.21
C GLU A 155 16.22 39.72 21.60
N GLU A 156 15.53 40.83 21.75
CA GLU A 156 14.18 41.01 21.20
C GLU A 156 14.25 40.90 19.67
N SER A 157 13.71 39.82 19.11
CA SER A 157 13.68 39.60 17.66
C SER A 157 13.01 40.80 16.96
N TYR A 158 13.65 41.27 15.89
CA TYR A 158 13.14 42.37 15.06
C TYR A 158 11.79 42.04 14.41
N TYR A 159 11.54 40.76 14.12
CA TYR A 159 10.27 40.27 13.58
C TYR A 159 9.47 39.53 14.66
N VAL A 160 8.16 39.84 14.74
CA VAL A 160 7.22 39.23 15.68
C VAL A 160 6.01 38.70 14.91
N GLU A 161 5.51 37.53 15.29
CA GLU A 161 4.25 36.99 14.74
C GLU A 161 3.08 37.89 15.15
N ALA A 162 2.32 38.37 14.18
CA ALA A 162 1.23 39.31 14.39
C ALA A 162 -0.04 38.88 13.65
N VAL A 163 -1.18 39.33 14.18
CA VAL A 163 -2.50 39.23 13.56
C VAL A 163 -2.91 40.62 13.11
N VAL A 164 -3.04 40.81 11.80
CA VAL A 164 -3.43 42.09 11.19
C VAL A 164 -4.69 41.89 10.37
N VAL A 165 -5.69 42.74 10.57
CA VAL A 165 -6.93 42.73 9.80
C VAL A 165 -7.10 44.07 9.09
N LEU A 166 -7.19 44.01 7.77
CA LEU A 166 -7.36 45.16 6.88
C LEU A 166 -8.73 45.07 6.20
N ALA A 167 -9.40 46.22 6.08
CA ALA A 167 -10.58 46.40 5.26
C ALA A 167 -10.25 47.25 4.03
N ASN A 168 -10.77 46.84 2.87
CA ASN A 168 -10.65 47.53 1.59
C ASN A 168 -9.21 47.97 1.26
N ASN A 169 -8.23 47.12 1.60
CA ASN A 169 -6.78 47.33 1.39
C ASN A 169 -6.20 48.63 1.99
N SER A 170 -6.95 49.38 2.79
CA SER A 170 -6.59 50.74 3.22
C SER A 170 -6.89 51.00 4.68
N THR A 171 -8.01 50.48 5.19
CA THR A 171 -8.46 50.74 6.55
C THR A 171 -7.99 49.63 7.46
N LEU A 172 -7.26 49.98 8.52
CA LEU A 172 -6.76 49.03 9.49
C LEU A 172 -7.80 48.81 10.60
N LEU A 173 -8.30 47.58 10.73
CA LEU A 173 -9.34 47.21 11.70
C LEU A 173 -8.79 46.64 12.99
N LYS A 174 -7.68 45.90 12.92
CA LYS A 174 -7.07 45.23 14.07
C LYS A 174 -5.58 44.98 13.82
N VAL A 175 -4.72 45.32 14.78
CA VAL A 175 -3.30 44.95 14.82
C VAL A 175 -2.94 44.52 16.24
N GLU A 176 -2.63 43.24 16.40
CA GLU A 176 -2.18 42.68 17.66
C GLU A 176 -0.99 41.75 17.43
N ILE A 177 -0.08 41.71 18.40
CA ILE A 177 0.90 40.62 18.51
C ILE A 177 0.12 39.31 18.65
N ASN A 178 0.60 38.23 18.05
CA ASN A 178 -0.09 36.95 18.06
C ASN A 178 -0.52 36.57 19.49
N PRO A 179 -1.84 36.50 19.79
CA PRO A 179 -2.32 36.29 21.15
C PRO A 179 -2.12 34.83 21.62
N TYR A 180 -1.61 33.96 20.77
CA TYR A 180 -1.51 32.54 21.02
C TYR A 180 -0.22 32.16 21.74
N MET A 181 -0.34 31.33 22.78
CA MET A 181 0.79 30.93 23.64
C MET A 181 1.97 30.33 22.88
N MET A 182 1.72 29.56 21.81
CA MET A 182 2.76 28.90 21.01
C MET A 182 3.21 29.73 19.81
N GLY A 183 2.71 30.97 19.65
CA GLY A 183 3.00 31.81 18.49
C GLY A 183 2.56 31.20 17.15
N ASP A 184 1.73 30.16 17.17
CA ASP A 184 1.36 29.39 15.99
C ASP A 184 0.25 30.10 15.20
N ARG A 185 0.31 30.01 13.87
CA ARG A 185 -0.69 30.63 12.98
C ARG A 185 -1.98 29.80 12.96
N PRO A 186 -3.18 30.41 13.03
CA PRO A 186 -4.46 29.70 13.14
C PRO A 186 -4.96 29.17 11.78
N VAL A 187 -4.07 28.58 10.99
CA VAL A 187 -4.35 28.03 9.66
C VAL A 187 -3.77 26.62 9.59
N VAL A 188 -4.50 25.72 8.95
CA VAL A 188 -4.05 24.37 8.61
C VAL A 188 -4.33 24.16 7.13
N ALA A 189 -3.35 23.64 6.39
CA ALA A 189 -3.48 23.35 4.96
C ALA A 189 -3.21 21.88 4.69
N PHE A 190 -3.97 21.32 3.76
CA PHE A 190 -3.87 19.92 3.38
C PHE A 190 -3.53 19.78 1.89
N PRO A 191 -2.29 19.41 1.55
CA PRO A 191 -1.95 19.00 0.20
C PRO A 191 -2.30 17.52 -0.02
N TRP A 192 -3.07 17.23 -1.08
CA TRP A 192 -3.42 15.84 -1.43
C TRP A 192 -2.17 15.00 -1.77
N ASP A 193 -1.22 15.63 -2.45
CA ASP A 193 0.06 15.04 -2.82
C ASP A 193 1.14 16.11 -2.75
N VAL A 194 2.13 15.91 -1.87
CA VAL A 194 3.19 16.88 -1.65
C VAL A 194 4.11 16.90 -2.87
N VAL A 195 4.32 18.09 -3.43
CA VAL A 195 5.29 18.35 -4.49
C VAL A 195 6.32 19.33 -3.94
N PRO A 196 7.63 19.04 -4.04
CA PRO A 196 8.65 19.97 -3.56
C PRO A 196 8.49 21.35 -4.21
N SER A 197 8.73 22.41 -3.43
CA SER A 197 8.63 23.80 -3.88
C SER A 197 7.23 24.23 -4.35
N ARG A 198 6.17 23.50 -3.97
CA ARG A 198 4.78 23.91 -4.21
C ARG A 198 3.92 23.67 -2.97
N PHE A 199 3.37 24.74 -2.41
CA PHE A 199 2.49 24.68 -1.25
C PHE A 199 1.26 23.77 -1.44
N TRP A 200 0.48 23.97 -2.50
CA TRP A 200 -0.75 23.21 -2.75
C TRP A 200 -0.51 21.76 -3.21
N GLY A 201 0.72 21.43 -3.62
CA GLY A 201 1.05 20.12 -4.15
C GLY A 201 0.33 19.81 -5.47
N ARG A 202 -0.19 18.59 -5.63
CA ARG A 202 -0.91 18.13 -6.83
C ARG A 202 -2.26 17.51 -6.48
N GLY A 203 -3.33 18.08 -7.01
CA GLY A 203 -4.70 17.58 -6.84
C GLY A 203 -5.01 16.32 -7.63
N VAL A 204 -6.14 15.68 -7.34
CA VAL A 204 -6.62 14.48 -8.06
C VAL A 204 -6.95 14.81 -9.52
N CYS A 205 -7.63 15.94 -9.76
CA CYS A 205 -8.03 16.37 -11.10
C CYS A 205 -6.81 16.66 -12.00
N GLU A 206 -5.74 17.26 -11.45
CA GLU A 206 -4.51 17.54 -12.20
C GLU A 206 -3.81 16.25 -12.65
N LYS A 207 -3.86 15.19 -11.83
CA LYS A 207 -3.30 13.87 -12.18
C LYS A 207 -4.01 13.23 -13.38
N GLY A 208 -5.33 13.41 -13.48
CA GLY A 208 -6.15 12.88 -14.57
C GLY A 208 -6.28 13.78 -15.79
N TYR A 209 -5.87 15.06 -15.70
CA TYR A 209 -6.19 16.08 -16.70
C TYR A 209 -5.77 15.71 -18.12
N ASN A 210 -4.50 15.32 -18.31
CA ASN A 210 -3.98 15.00 -19.64
C ASN A 210 -4.63 13.75 -20.24
N SER A 211 -4.84 12.71 -19.44
CA SER A 211 -5.49 11.46 -19.87
C SER A 211 -6.97 11.67 -20.18
N GLN A 212 -7.68 12.48 -19.37
CA GLN A 212 -9.06 12.84 -19.62
C GLN A 212 -9.20 13.66 -20.91
N LYS A 213 -8.31 14.65 -21.12
CA LYS A 213 -8.31 15.45 -22.34
C LYS A 213 -8.07 14.60 -23.59
N ALA A 214 -7.17 13.62 -23.50
CA ALA A 214 -6.94 12.66 -24.59
C ALA A 214 -8.16 11.74 -24.83
N LEU A 215 -8.80 11.26 -23.76
CA LEU A 215 -10.02 10.46 -23.84
C LEU A 215 -11.17 11.24 -24.47
N ASP A 216 -11.39 12.48 -24.06
CA ASP A 216 -12.40 13.36 -24.65
C ASP A 216 -12.12 13.64 -26.13
N ALA A 217 -10.85 13.81 -26.51
CA ALA A 217 -10.46 13.99 -27.90
C ALA A 217 -10.73 12.74 -28.75
N GLU A 218 -10.46 11.55 -28.21
CA GLU A 218 -10.72 10.27 -28.87
C GLU A 218 -12.24 10.04 -29.05
N ILE A 219 -13.03 10.28 -28.01
CA ILE A 219 -14.49 10.16 -28.06
C ILE A 219 -15.09 11.17 -29.05
N ARG A 220 -14.62 12.42 -29.07
CA ARG A 220 -15.07 13.41 -30.07
C ARG A 220 -14.73 12.96 -31.49
N ALA A 221 -13.49 12.52 -31.72
CA ALA A 221 -13.08 12.01 -33.03
C ALA A 221 -13.91 10.80 -33.48
N ARG A 222 -14.35 9.95 -32.55
CA ARG A 222 -15.30 8.85 -32.85
C ARG A 222 -16.67 9.34 -33.25
N ILE A 223 -17.23 10.32 -32.53
CA ILE A 223 -18.55 10.86 -32.85
C ILE A 223 -18.53 11.40 -34.28
N ASP A 224 -17.47 12.10 -34.66
CA ASP A 224 -17.28 12.60 -36.02
C ASP A 224 -17.11 11.48 -37.05
N ALA A 225 -16.28 10.47 -36.75
CA ALA A 225 -16.10 9.31 -37.61
C ALA A 225 -17.41 8.52 -37.80
N LEU A 226 -18.17 8.30 -36.71
CA LEU A 226 -19.48 7.64 -36.76
C LEU A 226 -20.47 8.45 -37.59
N ALA A 227 -20.51 9.77 -37.43
CA ALA A 227 -21.36 10.64 -38.24
C ALA A 227 -21.07 10.48 -39.75
N LEU A 228 -19.79 10.38 -40.12
CA LEU A 228 -19.35 10.14 -41.51
C LEU A 228 -19.62 8.70 -42.00
N THR A 229 -19.62 7.70 -41.12
CA THR A 229 -20.00 6.33 -41.50
C THR A 229 -21.51 6.14 -41.67
N VAL A 230 -22.32 6.81 -40.83
CA VAL A 230 -23.79 6.75 -40.93
C VAL A 230 -24.28 7.56 -42.13
N HIS A 231 -23.65 8.69 -42.41
CA HIS A 231 -23.92 9.52 -43.58
C HIS A 231 -22.68 9.58 -44.49
N PRO A 232 -22.39 8.53 -45.28
CA PRO A 232 -21.23 8.51 -46.14
C PRO A 232 -21.35 9.60 -47.21
N MET A 233 -20.26 10.31 -47.44
CA MET A 233 -20.16 11.17 -48.61
C MET A 233 -20.17 10.30 -49.87
N LEU A 234 -21.00 10.67 -50.85
CA LEU A 234 -21.07 9.98 -52.12
C LEU A 234 -20.27 10.78 -53.16
N ALA A 235 -19.28 10.14 -53.77
CA ALA A 235 -18.66 10.69 -54.96
C ALA A 235 -19.53 10.33 -56.17
N MET A 236 -19.92 11.34 -56.95
CA MET A 236 -20.75 11.17 -58.14
C MET A 236 -20.15 11.94 -59.32
N ASP A 237 -20.21 11.35 -60.51
CA ASP A 237 -19.78 12.02 -61.76
C ASP A 237 -20.71 13.20 -62.11
N ALA A 238 -20.16 14.41 -62.10
CA ALA A 238 -20.89 15.66 -62.35
C ALA A 238 -21.53 15.73 -63.75
N THR A 239 -21.03 14.97 -64.72
CA THR A 239 -21.56 14.98 -66.10
C THR A 239 -22.84 14.16 -66.27
N ARG A 240 -23.13 13.25 -65.32
CA ARG A 240 -24.24 12.29 -65.42
C ARG A 240 -25.39 12.59 -64.45
N ILE A 241 -25.29 13.67 -63.69
CA ILE A 241 -26.35 14.13 -62.78
C ILE A 241 -27.39 14.95 -63.56
N PRO A 242 -28.68 14.57 -63.52
CA PRO A 242 -29.76 15.42 -64.03
C PRO A 242 -29.82 16.75 -63.26
N ARG A 243 -29.90 17.88 -63.96
CA ARG A 243 -30.00 19.20 -63.32
C ARG A 243 -31.22 19.23 -62.37
N GLY A 244 -30.99 19.58 -61.10
CA GLY A 244 -32.03 19.66 -60.07
C GLY A 244 -32.29 18.38 -59.27
N SER A 245 -31.53 17.30 -59.47
CA SER A 245 -31.68 16.09 -58.65
C SER A 245 -31.17 16.31 -57.22
N ARG A 246 -32.02 16.03 -56.22
CA ARG A 246 -31.61 15.99 -54.81
C ARG A 246 -31.21 14.55 -54.44
N PRO A 247 -29.97 14.32 -53.95
CA PRO A 247 -29.53 13.00 -53.47
C PRO A 247 -30.10 12.73 -52.07
N GLU A 248 -31.43 12.68 -51.96
CA GLU A 248 -32.11 12.16 -50.78
C GLU A 248 -32.22 10.63 -50.89
N VAL A 249 -31.91 9.94 -49.80
CA VAL A 249 -32.06 8.48 -49.67
C VAL A 249 -33.46 8.21 -49.10
N ARG A 250 -34.33 7.57 -49.89
CA ARG A 250 -35.65 7.09 -49.44
C ARG A 250 -35.86 5.66 -49.93
N ALA A 251 -36.47 4.82 -49.10
CA ALA A 251 -36.79 3.44 -49.48
C ALA A 251 -37.64 3.44 -50.77
N GLY A 252 -37.20 2.67 -51.77
CA GLY A 252 -37.89 2.56 -53.07
C GLY A 252 -37.58 3.65 -54.10
N LYS A 253 -36.70 4.63 -53.82
CA LYS A 253 -36.25 5.61 -54.81
C LYS A 253 -35.25 4.97 -55.79
N VAL A 254 -35.61 4.92 -57.07
CA VAL A 254 -34.75 4.38 -58.13
C VAL A 254 -33.87 5.49 -58.70
N ILE A 255 -32.56 5.27 -58.78
CA ILE A 255 -31.62 6.18 -59.44
C ILE A 255 -31.46 5.69 -60.88
N LEU A 256 -31.85 6.53 -61.84
CA LEU A 256 -31.68 6.26 -63.25
C LEU A 256 -30.23 6.60 -63.63
N THR A 257 -29.41 5.58 -63.89
CA THR A 257 -28.02 5.74 -64.33
C THR A 257 -27.85 5.32 -65.80
N ASN A 258 -27.13 6.11 -66.58
CA ASN A 258 -26.68 5.72 -67.91
C ASN A 258 -25.34 4.97 -67.77
N GLY A 259 -25.39 3.63 -67.70
CA GLY A 259 -24.21 2.76 -67.53
C GLY A 259 -24.16 2.00 -66.20
N ASN A 260 -23.04 1.33 -65.92
CA ASN A 260 -22.85 0.57 -64.69
C ASN A 260 -22.87 1.51 -63.46
N PRO A 261 -23.80 1.33 -62.50
CA PRO A 261 -23.92 2.20 -61.34
C PRO A 261 -22.63 2.31 -60.50
N ALA A 262 -21.78 1.28 -60.51
CA ALA A 262 -20.54 1.26 -59.74
C ALA A 262 -19.50 2.31 -60.17
N GLU A 263 -19.54 2.77 -61.43
CA GLU A 263 -18.64 3.83 -61.94
C GLU A 263 -19.19 5.24 -61.68
N VAL A 264 -20.51 5.36 -61.50
CA VAL A 264 -21.22 6.65 -61.38
C VAL A 264 -21.45 7.01 -59.92
N LEU A 265 -21.69 6.00 -59.08
CA LEU A 265 -22.01 6.13 -57.67
C LEU A 265 -21.02 5.29 -56.85
N GLN A 266 -19.94 5.92 -56.40
CA GLN A 266 -19.00 5.26 -55.50
C GLN A 266 -19.20 5.81 -54.09
N PRO A 267 -19.61 4.97 -53.11
CA PRO A 267 -19.58 5.40 -51.72
C PRO A 267 -18.13 5.64 -51.33
N PHE A 268 -17.82 6.83 -50.83
CA PHE A 268 -16.51 7.08 -50.25
C PHE A 268 -16.44 6.31 -48.93
N ASN A 269 -15.66 5.23 -48.91
CA ASN A 269 -15.50 4.41 -47.72
C ASN A 269 -14.57 5.13 -46.74
N PHE A 270 -15.14 5.90 -45.81
CA PHE A 270 -14.41 6.29 -44.62
C PHE A 270 -14.08 5.04 -43.83
N GLY A 271 -12.81 4.85 -43.47
CA GLY A 271 -12.37 3.68 -42.71
C GLY A 271 -13.32 3.41 -41.53
N GLN A 272 -13.64 2.14 -41.30
CA GLN A 272 -14.49 1.77 -40.18
C GLN A 272 -13.84 2.22 -38.86
N VAL A 273 -14.66 2.52 -37.86
CA VAL A 273 -14.17 2.72 -36.51
C VAL A 273 -13.58 1.38 -36.04
N ASN A 274 -12.26 1.24 -36.17
CA ASN A 274 -11.55 0.00 -35.87
C ASN A 274 -11.70 -0.36 -34.38
N GLN A 275 -11.81 -1.64 -34.05
CA GLN A 275 -11.81 -2.09 -32.64
C GLN A 275 -10.57 -1.61 -31.86
N ILE A 276 -9.46 -1.34 -32.54
CA ILE A 276 -8.23 -0.79 -31.95
C ILE A 276 -8.48 0.51 -31.19
N THR A 277 -9.34 1.39 -31.71
CA THR A 277 -9.64 2.62 -31.00
C THR A 277 -10.41 2.29 -29.71
N PHE A 278 -11.26 1.25 -29.68
CA PHE A 278 -12.06 0.95 -28.47
C PHE A 278 -11.15 0.44 -27.36
N ALA A 279 -10.15 -0.36 -27.74
CA ALA A 279 -9.06 -0.74 -26.84
C ALA A 279 -8.24 0.49 -26.38
N GLN A 280 -8.05 1.49 -27.23
CA GLN A 280 -7.37 2.75 -26.86
C GLN A 280 -8.20 3.59 -25.87
N ALA A 281 -9.52 3.70 -26.08
CA ALA A 281 -10.43 4.39 -25.15
C ALA A 281 -10.45 3.72 -23.77
N ASP A 282 -10.55 2.38 -23.74
CA ASP A 282 -10.48 1.59 -22.50
C ASP A 282 -9.12 1.72 -21.81
N ALA A 283 -8.03 1.74 -22.59
CA ALA A 283 -6.69 1.99 -22.04
C ALA A 283 -6.54 3.40 -21.45
N LEU A 284 -7.11 4.43 -22.09
CA LEU A 284 -7.13 5.80 -21.57
C LEU A 284 -7.99 5.91 -20.31
N GLN A 285 -9.14 5.23 -20.27
CA GLN A 285 -9.99 5.16 -19.07
C GLN A 285 -9.27 4.48 -17.91
N LYS A 286 -8.60 3.34 -18.16
CA LYS A 286 -7.72 2.68 -17.19
C LYS A 286 -6.57 3.57 -16.74
N MET A 287 -5.99 4.37 -17.64
CA MET A 287 -4.96 5.35 -17.30
C MET A 287 -5.50 6.44 -16.38
N VAL A 288 -6.70 6.98 -16.63
CA VAL A 288 -7.37 7.96 -15.75
C VAL A 288 -7.65 7.35 -14.37
N GLN A 289 -8.21 6.15 -14.31
CA GLN A 289 -8.46 5.44 -13.04
C GLN A 289 -7.15 5.17 -12.27
N THR A 290 -6.12 4.72 -12.98
CA THR A 290 -4.80 4.49 -12.40
C THR A 290 -4.15 5.79 -11.94
N ALA A 291 -4.32 6.90 -12.65
CA ALA A 291 -3.73 8.20 -12.30
C ALA A 291 -4.45 8.87 -11.11
N THR A 292 -5.77 8.79 -11.07
CA THR A 292 -6.61 9.35 -10.01
C THR A 292 -6.65 8.47 -8.76
N GLY A 293 -6.38 7.17 -8.92
CA GLY A 293 -6.55 6.18 -7.85
C GLY A 293 -8.03 5.86 -7.59
N ALA A 294 -8.95 6.27 -8.47
CA ALA A 294 -10.35 5.89 -8.36
C ALA A 294 -10.51 4.42 -8.76
N ILE A 295 -10.75 3.55 -7.78
CA ILE A 295 -11.15 2.16 -8.02
C ILE A 295 -12.65 2.13 -8.27
N ASP A 296 -13.07 1.59 -9.41
CA ASP A 296 -14.45 1.17 -9.59
C ASP A 296 -14.68 -0.11 -8.78
N SER A 297 -15.32 0.03 -7.61
CA SER A 297 -15.65 -1.08 -6.72
C SER A 297 -16.58 -2.11 -7.36
N ALA A 298 -17.35 -1.74 -8.40
CA ALA A 298 -18.24 -2.64 -9.12
C ALA A 298 -17.54 -3.38 -10.27
N GLY A 299 -16.61 -2.72 -10.96
CA GLY A 299 -15.84 -3.31 -12.06
C GLY A 299 -14.77 -4.33 -11.62
N PHE A 300 -14.22 -4.16 -10.41
CA PHE A 300 -13.14 -5.04 -9.90
C PHE A 300 -13.63 -6.47 -9.65
N ALA A 301 -14.78 -6.65 -8.99
CA ALA A 301 -15.35 -7.98 -8.71
C ALA A 301 -15.72 -8.76 -10.00
N GLY A 302 -16.08 -8.06 -11.08
CA GLY A 302 -16.35 -8.68 -12.38
C GLY A 302 -15.09 -9.18 -13.10
N SER A 303 -13.94 -8.55 -12.87
CA SER A 303 -12.66 -8.88 -13.51
C SER A 303 -11.88 -10.03 -12.83
N VAL A 304 -12.27 -10.39 -11.61
CA VAL A 304 -11.67 -11.48 -10.82
C VAL A 304 -12.01 -12.86 -11.40
N ASN A 305 -13.12 -12.98 -12.14
CA ASN A 305 -13.71 -14.28 -12.47
C ASN A 305 -13.31 -14.92 -13.80
N LYS A 306 -12.51 -14.28 -14.67
CA LYS A 306 -12.25 -14.85 -16.02
C LYS A 306 -10.80 -14.96 -16.51
N ASP A 307 -9.93 -13.97 -16.31
CA ASP A 307 -8.58 -14.02 -16.94
C ASP A 307 -7.43 -13.43 -16.10
N SER A 308 -7.72 -12.96 -14.89
CA SER A 308 -6.78 -12.20 -14.08
C SER A 308 -6.09 -13.12 -13.06
N THR A 309 -4.80 -13.42 -13.26
CA THR A 309 -4.01 -14.20 -12.28
C THR A 309 -4.06 -13.50 -10.91
N ALA A 310 -4.32 -14.22 -9.83
CA ALA A 310 -4.42 -13.67 -8.47
C ALA A 310 -3.19 -12.80 -8.08
N ALA A 311 -2.02 -13.11 -8.62
CA ALA A 311 -0.79 -12.32 -8.49
C ALA A 311 -0.87 -10.94 -9.19
N GLY A 312 -1.42 -10.86 -10.42
CA GLY A 312 -1.59 -9.60 -11.16
C GLY A 312 -2.63 -8.68 -10.53
N ILE A 313 -3.68 -9.26 -9.94
CA ILE A 313 -4.65 -8.52 -9.12
C ILE A 313 -3.97 -7.98 -7.85
N SER A 314 -3.18 -8.81 -7.15
CA SER A 314 -2.50 -8.40 -5.92
C SER A 314 -1.47 -7.29 -6.15
N MET A 315 -0.72 -7.34 -7.26
CA MET A 315 0.25 -6.30 -7.61
C MET A 315 -0.43 -4.97 -7.97
N SER A 316 -1.52 -5.00 -8.75
CA SER A 316 -2.26 -3.80 -9.13
C SER A 316 -2.97 -3.16 -7.92
N LEU A 317 -3.55 -3.97 -7.04
CA LEU A 317 -4.17 -3.48 -5.80
C LEU A 317 -3.12 -2.87 -4.85
N GLY A 318 -1.95 -3.49 -4.73
CA GLY A 318 -0.85 -2.98 -3.93
C GLY A 318 -0.36 -1.59 -4.36
N ALA A 319 -0.32 -1.31 -5.67
CA ALA A 319 0.05 0.01 -6.19
C ALA A 319 -1.00 1.10 -5.89
N ILE A 320 -2.28 0.73 -5.79
CA ILE A 320 -3.36 1.67 -5.45
C ILE A 320 -3.40 1.90 -3.94
N ILE A 321 -3.28 0.84 -3.13
CA ILE A 321 -3.20 0.92 -1.67
C ILE A 321 -2.01 1.79 -1.25
N LYS A 322 -0.83 1.64 -1.87
CA LYS A 322 0.33 2.50 -1.58
C LYS A 322 0.04 3.97 -1.83
N ARG A 323 -0.72 4.31 -2.87
CA ARG A 323 -1.12 5.70 -3.18
C ARG A 323 -2.13 6.23 -2.17
N HIS A 324 -3.16 5.45 -1.83
CA HIS A 324 -4.11 5.85 -0.78
C HIS A 324 -3.43 5.99 0.58
N LYS A 325 -2.51 5.09 0.94
CA LYS A 325 -1.70 5.18 2.15
C LYS A 325 -0.88 6.46 2.16
N ARG A 326 -0.24 6.83 1.05
CA ARG A 326 0.51 8.11 0.97
C ARG A 326 -0.39 9.31 1.20
N THR A 327 -1.52 9.40 0.50
CA THR A 327 -2.47 10.52 0.69
C THR A 327 -3.00 10.58 2.12
N LEU A 328 -3.23 9.43 2.74
CA LEU A 328 -3.69 9.36 4.11
C LEU A 328 -2.63 9.83 5.10
N ILE A 329 -1.39 9.36 4.94
CA ILE A 329 -0.26 9.85 5.74
C ILE A 329 -0.18 11.38 5.62
N ASN A 330 -0.28 11.93 4.39
CA ASN A 330 -0.32 13.38 4.19
C ASN A 330 -1.52 14.04 4.92
N PHE A 331 -2.70 13.40 4.95
CA PHE A 331 -3.85 13.90 5.68
C PHE A 331 -3.64 13.88 7.20
N GLN A 332 -2.99 12.83 7.73
CA GLN A 332 -2.67 12.74 9.15
C GLN A 332 -1.63 13.78 9.56
N GLU A 333 -0.49 13.82 8.86
CA GLU A 333 0.65 14.69 9.18
C GLU A 333 0.35 16.16 8.89
N SER A 334 -0.34 16.50 7.79
CA SER A 334 -0.55 17.90 7.40
C SER A 334 -1.87 18.49 7.89
N PHE A 335 -2.89 17.67 8.16
CA PHE A 335 -4.21 18.17 8.61
C PHE A 335 -4.56 17.74 10.03
N LEU A 336 -4.67 16.44 10.28
CA LEU A 336 -5.29 15.93 11.52
C LEU A 336 -4.44 16.23 12.76
N ILE A 337 -3.15 15.89 12.73
CA ILE A 337 -2.23 16.14 13.86
C ILE A 337 -2.09 17.65 14.10
N PRO A 338 -1.77 18.50 13.10
CA PRO A 338 -1.68 19.94 13.31
C PRO A 338 -2.98 20.54 13.83
N PHE A 339 -4.14 20.13 13.31
CA PHE A 339 -5.43 20.63 13.77
C PHE A 339 -5.69 20.29 15.24
N VAL A 340 -5.48 19.02 15.63
CA VAL A 340 -5.70 18.57 17.02
C VAL A 340 -4.74 19.27 17.97
N THR A 341 -3.45 19.37 17.62
CA THR A 341 -2.45 20.06 18.43
C THR A 341 -2.79 21.53 18.62
N LYS A 342 -3.13 22.25 17.54
CA LYS A 342 -3.54 23.66 17.63
C LYS A 342 -4.81 23.83 18.47
N ALA A 343 -5.83 22.99 18.26
CA ALA A 343 -7.06 23.03 19.04
C ALA A 343 -6.79 22.75 20.53
N ALA A 344 -5.92 21.78 20.85
CA ALA A 344 -5.54 21.45 22.22
C ALA A 344 -4.85 22.65 22.90
N HIS A 345 -3.90 23.31 22.22
CA HIS A 345 -3.26 24.52 22.74
C HIS A 345 -4.26 25.64 23.04
N ARG A 346 -5.29 25.82 22.19
CA ARG A 346 -6.35 26.82 22.44
C ARG A 346 -7.25 26.44 23.60
N TYR A 347 -7.58 25.16 23.77
CA TYR A 347 -8.33 24.71 24.93
C TYR A 347 -7.54 24.91 26.22
N MET A 348 -6.25 24.63 26.24
CA MET A 348 -5.40 24.90 27.41
C MET A 348 -5.28 26.39 27.74
N GLN A 349 -5.23 27.26 26.73
CA GLN A 349 -5.11 28.70 26.91
C GLN A 349 -6.42 29.32 27.43
N PHE A 350 -7.56 28.93 26.86
CA PHE A 350 -8.83 29.62 27.10
C PHE A 350 -9.79 28.86 28.03
N ASP A 351 -9.65 27.54 28.19
CA ASP A 351 -10.44 26.70 29.11
C ASP A 351 -9.54 25.76 29.95
N PRO A 352 -8.70 26.32 30.86
CA PRO A 352 -7.77 25.52 31.67
C PRO A 352 -8.47 24.59 32.67
N GLU A 353 -9.73 24.87 33.02
CA GLU A 353 -10.49 24.10 34.01
C GLU A 353 -10.82 22.69 33.49
N ASN A 354 -11.23 22.59 32.23
CA ASN A 354 -11.55 21.30 31.61
C ASN A 354 -10.32 20.63 30.97
N TYR A 355 -9.34 21.44 30.55
CA TYR A 355 -8.15 20.98 29.85
C TYR A 355 -6.89 21.52 30.58
N PRO A 356 -6.36 20.77 31.57
CA PRO A 356 -5.18 21.21 32.29
C PRO A 356 -3.97 21.30 31.36
N VAL A 357 -3.06 22.23 31.66
CA VAL A 357 -1.78 22.37 30.94
C VAL A 357 -0.91 21.16 31.30
N ALA A 358 -0.87 20.18 30.39
CA ALA A 358 -0.10 18.96 30.51
C ALA A 358 0.46 18.56 29.14
N ASP A 359 1.48 17.72 29.14
CA ASP A 359 2.07 17.22 27.90
C ASP A 359 1.18 16.12 27.30
N TYR A 360 0.42 16.47 26.26
CA TYR A 360 -0.38 15.52 25.49
C TYR A 360 0.38 15.04 24.26
N ARG A 361 0.37 13.73 24.04
CA ARG A 361 0.84 13.10 22.81
C ARG A 361 -0.36 12.57 22.02
N PHE A 362 -0.51 13.02 20.78
CA PHE A 362 -1.60 12.58 19.90
C PHE A 362 -1.09 11.58 18.87
N ASP A 363 -1.55 10.33 18.95
CA ASP A 363 -1.24 9.30 17.96
C ASP A 363 -2.49 9.04 17.08
N ALA A 364 -2.38 9.28 15.77
CA ALA A 364 -3.48 9.11 14.82
C ALA A 364 -3.49 7.70 14.20
N VAL A 365 -4.59 6.96 14.36
CA VAL A 365 -4.78 5.63 13.74
C VAL A 365 -5.81 5.72 12.61
N SER A 366 -5.57 5.00 11.51
CA SER A 366 -6.45 5.04 10.33
C SER A 366 -7.06 3.69 9.95
N THR A 367 -8.26 3.75 9.36
CA THR A 367 -9.03 2.63 8.83
C THR A 367 -8.36 1.91 7.66
N LEU A 368 -7.50 2.56 6.87
CA LEU A 368 -6.75 1.86 5.82
C LEU A 368 -5.67 0.92 6.39
N GLY A 369 -5.18 1.20 7.60
CA GLY A 369 -4.37 0.25 8.37
C GLY A 369 -5.20 -0.99 8.77
N LEU A 370 -6.49 -0.80 9.07
CA LEU A 370 -7.42 -1.90 9.32
C LEU A 370 -7.72 -2.69 8.04
N MET A 371 -7.98 -2.02 6.90
CA MET A 371 -8.22 -2.72 5.62
C MET A 371 -7.00 -3.51 5.13
N ALA A 372 -5.78 -2.98 5.32
CA ALA A 372 -4.57 -3.72 4.99
C ALA A 372 -4.45 -4.98 5.85
N ARG A 373 -4.70 -4.86 7.16
CA ARG A 373 -4.77 -6.01 8.08
C ARG A 373 -5.89 -6.99 7.70
N GLU A 374 -7.07 -6.51 7.33
CA GLU A 374 -8.18 -7.36 6.86
C GLU A 374 -7.83 -8.09 5.56
N TYR A 375 -7.13 -7.43 4.64
CA TYR A 375 -6.66 -8.04 3.40
C TYR A 375 -5.56 -9.08 3.65
N GLU A 376 -4.60 -8.79 4.53
CA GLU A 376 -3.60 -9.76 4.99
C GLU A 376 -4.28 -10.96 5.64
N VAL A 377 -5.27 -10.72 6.52
CA VAL A 377 -6.11 -11.77 7.11
C VAL A 377 -6.83 -12.57 6.02
N THR A 378 -7.36 -11.92 4.98
CA THR A 378 -8.04 -12.61 3.86
C THR A 378 -7.07 -13.50 3.07
N GLN A 379 -5.84 -13.03 2.79
CA GLN A 379 -4.81 -13.85 2.13
C GLN A 379 -4.37 -15.03 3.01
N LEU A 380 -4.18 -14.79 4.31
CA LEU A 380 -3.83 -15.83 5.27
C LEU A 380 -4.96 -16.86 5.39
N VAL A 381 -6.23 -16.44 5.37
CA VAL A 381 -7.38 -17.36 5.35
C VAL A 381 -7.40 -18.17 4.05
N GLN A 382 -7.08 -17.58 2.90
CA GLN A 382 -6.99 -18.30 1.63
C GLN A 382 -5.84 -19.33 1.62
N LEU A 383 -4.69 -18.98 2.20
CA LEU A 383 -3.59 -19.92 2.44
C LEU A 383 -4.02 -21.04 3.40
N LEU A 384 -4.72 -20.71 4.48
CA LEU A 384 -5.24 -21.69 5.43
C LEU A 384 -6.24 -22.66 4.78
N GLN A 385 -7.06 -22.20 3.81
CA GLN A 385 -7.97 -23.06 3.04
C GLN A 385 -7.27 -23.97 2.02
N THR A 386 -6.07 -23.60 1.56
CA THR A 386 -5.32 -24.37 0.55
C THR A 386 -4.27 -25.28 1.18
N MET A 387 -3.89 -25.05 2.44
CA MET A 387 -2.99 -25.89 3.22
C MET A 387 -3.74 -27.07 3.86
N GLN A 388 -3.03 -28.19 4.04
CA GLN A 388 -3.54 -29.36 4.75
C GLN A 388 -3.50 -29.12 6.27
N ALA A 389 -4.53 -29.58 6.98
CA ALA A 389 -4.70 -29.36 8.43
C ALA A 389 -3.57 -29.97 9.29
N ASP A 390 -2.86 -30.97 8.78
CA ASP A 390 -1.76 -31.65 9.48
C ASP A 390 -0.40 -30.95 9.30
N SER A 391 -0.35 -29.82 8.58
CA SER A 391 0.90 -29.08 8.39
C SER A 391 1.33 -28.42 9.71
N PRO A 392 2.59 -28.57 10.14
CA PRO A 392 3.11 -27.92 11.37
C PRO A 392 3.07 -26.38 11.31
N ILE A 393 2.87 -25.79 10.13
CA ILE A 393 2.75 -24.34 9.93
C ILE A 393 1.31 -23.86 10.18
N TYR A 394 0.32 -24.76 10.21
CA TYR A 394 -1.10 -24.40 10.37
C TYR A 394 -1.35 -23.58 11.65
N GLY A 395 -0.75 -23.97 12.78
CA GLY A 395 -0.86 -23.25 14.05
C GLY A 395 -0.25 -21.84 14.01
N GLN A 396 0.92 -21.68 13.38
CA GLN A 396 1.56 -20.37 13.19
C GLN A 396 0.76 -19.45 12.27
N LEU A 397 0.06 -20.02 11.30
CA LEU A 397 -0.78 -19.25 10.37
C LEU A 397 -2.07 -18.77 11.04
N VAL A 398 -2.67 -19.60 11.91
CA VAL A 398 -3.80 -19.21 12.77
C VAL A 398 -3.38 -18.11 13.75
N GLU A 399 -2.19 -18.21 14.35
CA GLU A 399 -1.61 -17.16 15.22
C GLU A 399 -1.46 -15.83 14.45
N ALA A 400 -0.88 -15.86 13.24
CA ALA A 400 -0.73 -14.69 12.39
C ALA A 400 -2.08 -14.05 11.93
N ILE A 401 -3.14 -14.85 11.77
CA ILE A 401 -4.49 -14.35 11.49
C ILE A 401 -5.04 -13.61 12.71
N ILE A 402 -4.94 -14.20 13.90
CA ILE A 402 -5.46 -13.61 15.15
C ILE A 402 -4.68 -12.34 15.53
N ASP A 403 -3.37 -12.31 15.25
CA ASP A 403 -2.50 -11.14 15.43
C ASP A 403 -2.82 -9.98 14.48
N ASN A 404 -3.49 -10.23 13.37
CA ASN A 404 -3.93 -9.17 12.45
C ASN A 404 -5.42 -8.82 12.62
N MET A 405 -6.23 -9.68 13.26
CA MET A 405 -7.63 -9.39 13.57
C MET A 405 -7.81 -8.44 14.75
N ASN A 406 -8.70 -7.46 14.63
CA ASN A 406 -9.03 -6.52 15.72
C ASN A 406 -10.02 -7.14 16.73
N LEU A 407 -9.56 -8.14 17.49
CA LEU A 407 -10.34 -8.80 18.53
C LEU A 407 -10.05 -8.18 19.90
N SER A 408 -11.10 -7.84 20.64
CA SER A 408 -10.98 -7.30 22.01
C SER A 408 -10.30 -8.27 22.97
N ASN A 409 -10.38 -9.58 22.72
CA ASN A 409 -9.81 -10.65 23.56
C ASN A 409 -8.60 -11.33 22.91
N ARG A 410 -7.84 -10.61 22.06
CA ARG A 410 -6.70 -11.17 21.31
C ARG A 410 -5.68 -11.87 22.22
N GLU A 411 -5.29 -11.21 23.31
CA GLU A 411 -4.22 -11.68 24.19
C GLU A 411 -4.60 -12.97 24.92
N GLU A 412 -5.86 -13.10 25.34
CA GLU A 412 -6.38 -14.32 25.95
C GLU A 412 -6.48 -15.48 24.95
N LEU A 413 -6.84 -15.20 23.69
CA LEU A 413 -6.87 -16.21 22.63
C LEU A 413 -5.47 -16.68 22.23
N LEU A 414 -4.50 -15.77 22.13
CA LEU A 414 -3.09 -16.13 21.90
C LEU A 414 -2.55 -17.00 23.03
N LEU A 415 -2.82 -16.64 24.28
CA LEU A 415 -2.41 -17.45 25.44
C LEU A 415 -3.02 -18.86 25.40
N ARG A 416 -4.30 -19.00 25.02
CA ARG A 416 -4.93 -20.32 24.87
C ARG A 416 -4.36 -21.12 23.71
N ILE A 417 -3.98 -20.49 22.59
CA ILE A 417 -3.35 -21.15 21.46
C ILE A 417 -1.92 -21.55 21.79
N GLN A 418 -1.16 -20.70 22.49
CA GLN A 418 0.18 -21.02 22.98
C GLN A 418 0.15 -22.11 24.06
N GLN A 419 -0.87 -22.14 24.91
CA GLN A 419 -1.10 -23.25 25.85
C GLN A 419 -1.54 -24.53 25.15
N ALA A 420 -2.30 -24.44 24.05
CA ALA A 420 -2.66 -25.59 23.23
C ALA A 420 -1.51 -26.08 22.35
N SER A 421 -0.55 -25.21 21.98
CA SER A 421 0.66 -25.57 21.23
C SER A 421 1.80 -26.02 22.14
N GLN A 422 1.80 -25.60 23.40
CA GLN A 422 2.55 -26.26 24.47
C GLN A 422 1.90 -27.61 24.76
N SER A 423 2.35 -28.62 24.02
CA SER A 423 2.09 -30.03 24.29
C SER A 423 2.15 -30.30 25.79
N SER A 424 1.06 -30.84 26.34
CA SER A 424 0.96 -31.16 27.77
C SER A 424 2.13 -32.06 28.21
N PRO A 425 2.60 -31.99 29.48
CA PRO A 425 3.65 -32.88 29.98
C PRO A 425 3.29 -34.37 29.84
N GLU A 426 1.99 -34.69 29.87
CA GLU A 426 1.46 -36.05 29.65
C GLU A 426 1.49 -36.45 28.17
N GLU A 427 1.27 -35.53 27.22
CA GLU A 427 1.41 -35.82 25.78
C GLU A 427 2.86 -35.84 25.32
N GLN A 428 3.77 -35.08 25.95
CA GLN A 428 5.22 -35.24 25.71
C GLN A 428 5.73 -36.57 26.24
N GLN A 429 5.23 -37.02 27.40
CA GLN A 429 5.55 -38.36 27.90
C GLN A 429 4.87 -39.44 27.06
N ALA A 430 3.65 -39.25 26.58
CA ALA A 430 2.97 -40.22 25.71
C ALA A 430 3.60 -40.25 24.30
N ALA A 431 4.08 -39.12 23.77
CA ALA A 431 4.80 -39.05 22.51
C ALA A 431 6.24 -39.60 22.65
N ALA A 432 6.92 -39.32 23.76
CA ALA A 432 8.21 -39.93 24.06
C ALA A 432 8.07 -41.44 24.28
N LEU A 433 7.00 -41.90 24.95
CA LEU A 433 6.72 -43.31 25.16
C LEU A 433 6.27 -43.99 23.86
N SER A 434 5.48 -43.32 23.01
CA SER A 434 5.07 -43.87 21.71
C SER A 434 6.26 -43.94 20.76
N GLN A 435 7.11 -42.92 20.74
CA GLN A 435 8.34 -42.90 19.97
C GLN A 435 9.35 -43.93 20.52
N GLN A 436 9.47 -44.08 21.83
CA GLN A 436 10.28 -45.14 22.44
C GLN A 436 9.71 -46.53 22.17
N SER A 437 8.38 -46.69 22.13
CA SER A 437 7.74 -47.95 21.76
C SER A 437 7.92 -48.28 20.26
N GLN A 438 7.95 -47.27 19.38
CA GLN A 438 8.24 -47.44 17.96
C GLN A 438 9.71 -47.75 17.72
N ILE A 439 10.63 -47.09 18.44
CA ILE A 439 12.06 -47.42 18.41
C ILE A 439 12.27 -48.83 18.94
N ALA A 440 11.63 -49.21 20.06
CA ALA A 440 11.71 -50.57 20.60
C ALA A 440 11.08 -51.61 19.67
N PHE A 441 9.99 -51.28 18.96
CA PHE A 441 9.37 -52.18 17.98
C PHE A 441 10.25 -52.34 16.74
N GLN A 442 10.85 -51.25 16.23
CA GLN A 442 11.85 -51.31 15.16
C GLN A 442 13.08 -52.09 15.61
N GLU A 443 13.57 -51.88 16.83
CA GLU A 443 14.72 -52.60 17.38
C GLU A 443 14.40 -54.10 17.55
N ALA A 444 13.21 -54.45 18.02
CA ALA A 444 12.75 -55.84 18.08
C ALA A 444 12.64 -56.47 16.69
N GLN A 445 12.14 -55.74 15.69
CA GLN A 445 12.09 -56.21 14.30
C GLN A 445 13.50 -56.39 13.71
N THR A 446 14.41 -55.46 14.01
CA THR A 446 15.81 -55.50 13.58
C THR A 446 16.56 -56.64 14.27
N SER A 447 16.28 -56.91 15.55
CA SER A 447 16.84 -58.03 16.31
C SER A 447 16.27 -59.38 15.87
N ALA A 448 15.01 -59.46 15.46
CA ALA A 448 14.44 -60.66 14.88
C ALA A 448 15.09 -60.98 13.52
N LEU A 449 15.28 -59.95 12.68
CA LEU A 449 16.01 -60.06 11.41
C LEU A 449 17.48 -60.43 11.64
N SER A 450 18.15 -59.87 12.65
CA SER A 450 19.53 -60.24 12.98
C SER A 450 19.62 -61.67 13.52
N GLY A 451 18.62 -62.13 14.27
CA GLY A 451 18.50 -63.52 14.71
C GLY A 451 18.34 -64.49 13.53
N GLN A 452 17.50 -64.14 12.55
CA GLN A 452 17.36 -64.92 11.31
C GLN A 452 18.63 -64.91 10.47
N ALA A 453 19.35 -63.78 10.42
CA ALA A 453 20.64 -63.68 9.75
C ALA A 453 21.71 -64.55 10.44
N ALA A 454 21.73 -64.59 11.77
CA ALA A 454 22.64 -65.44 12.54
C ALA A 454 22.32 -66.94 12.36
N GLU A 455 21.04 -67.32 12.34
CA GLU A 455 20.63 -68.69 12.04
C GLU A 455 21.03 -69.09 10.61
N SER A 456 20.83 -68.19 9.64
CA SER A 456 21.23 -68.41 8.25
C SER A 456 22.75 -68.55 8.11
N GLN A 457 23.54 -67.74 8.85
CA GLN A 457 24.99 -67.89 8.91
C GLN A 457 25.42 -69.21 9.57
N ALA A 458 24.73 -69.66 10.62
CA ALA A 458 25.00 -70.95 11.25
C ALA A 458 24.70 -72.12 10.29
N ARG A 459 23.60 -72.04 9.54
CA ARG A 459 23.28 -73.02 8.48
C ARG A 459 24.32 -72.99 7.36
N ALA A 460 24.73 -71.81 6.91
CA ALA A 460 25.79 -71.66 5.91
C ALA A 460 27.12 -72.25 6.38
N ARG A 461 27.50 -72.04 7.65
CA ARG A 461 28.69 -72.67 8.25
C ARG A 461 28.57 -74.19 8.32
N LYS A 462 27.40 -74.70 8.71
CA LYS A 462 27.13 -76.15 8.73
C LYS A 462 27.28 -76.76 7.33
N ILE A 463 26.68 -76.13 6.32
CA ILE A 463 26.77 -76.56 4.92
C ILE A 463 28.23 -76.49 4.44
N ALA A 464 28.98 -75.44 4.79
CA ALA A 464 30.40 -75.34 4.44
C ALA A 464 31.22 -76.47 5.07
N THR A 465 31.02 -76.77 6.36
CA THR A 465 31.71 -77.88 7.02
C THR A 465 31.31 -79.25 6.45
N GLU A 466 30.04 -79.46 6.10
CA GLU A 466 29.59 -80.68 5.44
C GLU A 466 30.20 -80.83 4.04
N THR A 467 30.35 -79.72 3.30
CA THR A 467 30.99 -79.71 1.98
C THR A 467 32.48 -80.02 2.07
N GLU A 468 33.18 -79.55 3.12
CA GLU A 468 34.58 -79.89 3.38
C GLU A 468 34.80 -81.35 3.77
N LEU A 469 33.85 -81.97 4.48
CA LEU A 469 33.93 -83.37 4.91
C LEU A 469 33.49 -84.37 3.83
N MET A 470 32.65 -83.96 2.87
CA MET A 470 32.22 -84.80 1.73
C MET A 470 33.34 -85.54 0.97
N PRO A 471 34.50 -84.92 0.61
CA PRO A 471 35.57 -85.64 -0.07
C PRO A 471 36.23 -86.70 0.81
N GLU A 472 36.34 -86.47 2.12
CA GLU A 472 36.84 -87.48 3.07
C GLU A 472 35.85 -88.63 3.21
N GLU A 473 34.54 -88.35 3.30
CA GLU A 473 33.51 -89.39 3.32
C GLU A 473 33.50 -90.21 2.02
N LEU A 474 33.60 -89.56 0.84
CA LEU A 474 33.71 -90.25 -0.46
C LEU A 474 34.98 -91.10 -0.56
N GLN A 475 36.09 -90.67 0.04
CA GLN A 475 37.32 -91.46 0.12
C GLN A 475 37.15 -92.67 1.03
N ILE A 476 36.52 -92.50 2.19
CA ILE A 476 36.18 -93.59 3.12
C ILE A 476 35.24 -94.58 2.44
N ASP A 477 34.24 -94.12 1.69
CA ASP A 477 33.30 -94.97 0.97
C ASP A 477 33.95 -95.67 -0.23
N ARG A 478 34.87 -95.03 -0.95
CA ARG A 478 35.72 -95.71 -1.95
C ARG A 478 36.62 -96.76 -1.31
N LEU A 479 37.25 -96.45 -0.17
CA LEU A 479 38.05 -97.43 0.59
C LEU A 479 37.19 -98.62 1.03
N LYS A 480 35.97 -98.40 1.53
CA LYS A 480 35.02 -99.47 1.84
C LYS A 480 34.60 -100.26 0.59
N ALA A 481 34.36 -99.61 -0.54
CA ALA A 481 33.98 -100.28 -1.78
C ALA A 481 35.13 -101.11 -2.39
N VAL A 482 36.38 -100.66 -2.23
CA VAL A 482 37.58 -101.40 -2.68
C VAL A 482 37.90 -102.55 -1.74
N THR A 483 37.73 -102.37 -0.42
CA THR A 483 38.03 -103.42 0.57
C THR A 483 36.94 -104.50 0.64
N THR A 484 35.68 -104.20 0.31
CA THR A 484 34.58 -105.18 0.33
C THR A 484 34.61 -106.19 -0.82
N ASN A 485 35.40 -105.96 -1.88
CA ASN A 485 35.54 -106.88 -3.01
C ASN A 485 36.82 -107.75 -3.01
N LEU A 486 37.63 -107.73 -1.94
CA LEU A 486 38.70 -108.72 -1.79
C LEU A 486 38.16 -110.03 -1.20
N ARG A 487 37.80 -110.95 -2.11
CA ARG A 487 37.62 -112.38 -1.81
C ARG A 487 38.98 -113.06 -1.95
N ALA A 488 39.52 -113.52 -0.83
CA ALA A 488 40.82 -114.19 -0.75
C ALA A 488 40.83 -115.53 -1.51
N GLY A 489 41.74 -115.68 -2.46
CA GLY A 489 41.94 -116.90 -3.25
C GLY A 489 43.28 -116.86 -4.00
N THR A 490 44.32 -117.28 -3.27
CA THR A 490 45.68 -117.73 -3.64
C THR A 490 46.06 -117.84 -5.14
N GLU A 491 46.95 -116.95 -5.59
CA GLU A 491 48.26 -117.23 -6.24
C GLU A 491 48.77 -115.91 -6.88
N ASP A 492 49.31 -115.07 -6.01
CA ASP A 492 50.00 -113.83 -6.33
C ASP A 492 51.45 -114.11 -6.68
N ASP A 493 51.93 -113.47 -7.75
CA ASP A 493 53.26 -112.82 -7.82
C ASP A 493 53.56 -112.35 -9.26
N LYS A 494 52.95 -112.96 -10.28
CA LYS A 494 53.16 -112.56 -11.69
C LYS A 494 52.16 -111.55 -12.23
N GLU A 495 50.97 -111.44 -11.64
CA GLU A 495 49.97 -110.44 -12.02
C GLU A 495 50.21 -109.08 -11.35
N PHE A 496 50.84 -109.07 -10.18
CA PHE A 496 51.13 -107.84 -9.42
C PHE A 496 52.11 -106.91 -10.17
N GLU A 497 53.19 -107.45 -10.74
CA GLU A 497 54.17 -106.66 -11.52
C GLU A 497 53.58 -106.04 -12.80
N ARG A 498 52.60 -106.70 -13.43
CA ARG A 498 51.92 -106.12 -14.60
C ARG A 498 50.97 -105.01 -14.19
N ARG A 499 50.28 -105.13 -13.05
CA ARG A 499 49.33 -104.13 -12.55
C ARG A 499 50.02 -102.87 -12.04
N LEU A 500 51.21 -102.98 -11.45
CA LEU A 500 52.03 -101.81 -11.06
C LEU A 500 52.46 -100.97 -12.27
N LYS A 501 52.92 -101.63 -13.35
CA LYS A 501 53.31 -100.92 -14.58
C LYS A 501 52.13 -100.23 -15.28
N VAL A 502 50.93 -100.82 -15.20
CA VAL A 502 49.70 -100.20 -15.76
C VAL A 502 49.23 -99.03 -14.89
N ALA A 503 49.33 -99.14 -13.56
CA ALA A 503 48.99 -98.04 -12.66
C ALA A 503 49.93 -96.84 -12.83
N ASP A 504 51.23 -97.06 -12.98
CA ASP A 504 52.19 -95.98 -13.24
C ASP A 504 51.95 -95.27 -14.58
N LEU A 505 51.52 -95.99 -15.62
CA LEU A 505 51.18 -95.38 -16.91
C LEU A 505 49.90 -94.53 -16.82
N LEU A 506 48.88 -94.99 -16.11
CA LEU A 506 47.62 -94.26 -15.93
C LEU A 506 47.79 -92.99 -15.09
N ILE A 507 48.65 -93.02 -14.07
CA ILE A 507 48.97 -91.82 -13.27
C ILE A 507 49.71 -90.77 -14.13
N LYS A 508 50.51 -91.23 -15.10
CA LYS A 508 51.27 -90.34 -15.99
C LYS A 508 50.42 -89.72 -17.10
N GLU A 509 49.42 -90.44 -17.61
CA GLU A 509 48.45 -89.92 -18.59
C GLU A 509 47.41 -88.97 -17.95
N GLY A 510 47.04 -89.20 -16.69
CA GLY A 510 46.14 -88.30 -15.94
C GLY A 510 46.74 -86.91 -15.62
N ALA A 511 48.05 -86.72 -15.78
CA ALA A 511 48.74 -85.46 -15.50
C ALA A 511 48.81 -84.51 -16.72
N GLN A 512 48.32 -84.91 -17.90
CA GLN A 512 48.41 -84.09 -19.12
C GLN A 512 47.05 -83.95 -19.82
N THR A 513 46.19 -83.01 -19.41
CA THR A 513 45.50 -82.02 -20.28
C THR A 513 44.51 -81.12 -19.51
N PRO A 514 44.28 -79.86 -19.95
CA PRO A 514 43.89 -78.70 -19.12
C PRO A 514 42.39 -78.31 -19.19
N PRO A 515 41.89 -77.35 -18.37
CA PRO A 515 40.50 -76.86 -18.48
C PRO A 515 40.37 -75.58 -19.33
N PRO A 516 39.20 -75.34 -19.94
CA PRO A 516 38.68 -73.97 -19.96
C PRO A 516 37.16 -73.81 -19.70
N ASN A 517 36.90 -72.76 -18.91
CA ASN A 517 35.72 -71.92 -18.66
C ASN A 517 34.40 -72.07 -19.47
N GLY A 518 33.30 -71.85 -18.74
CA GLY A 518 32.05 -71.30 -19.27
C GLY A 518 30.92 -71.22 -18.22
N ILE A 519 30.67 -70.04 -17.65
CA ILE A 519 29.47 -69.73 -16.84
C ILE A 519 28.54 -68.86 -17.69
N VAL A 520 27.28 -69.28 -17.84
CA VAL A 520 26.18 -68.47 -18.35
C VAL A 520 24.98 -68.70 -17.44
N THR A 521 24.37 -67.63 -16.93
CA THR A 521 22.94 -67.64 -16.62
C THR A 521 22.37 -66.23 -16.79
N GLN A 522 21.33 -66.13 -17.61
CA GLN A 522 20.59 -64.92 -17.94
C GLN A 522 19.37 -64.73 -17.00
N GLN A 523 18.88 -63.49 -16.98
CA GLN A 523 17.78 -62.87 -16.22
C GLN A 523 16.37 -63.42 -16.57
N PRO A 524 15.28 -62.90 -15.94
CA PRO A 524 14.56 -61.77 -16.56
C PRO A 524 13.89 -60.70 -15.63
N GLU A 525 13.93 -59.46 -16.13
CA GLU A 525 12.99 -58.31 -16.18
C GLU A 525 12.01 -57.88 -15.05
N ALA A 526 12.03 -56.56 -14.74
CA ALA A 526 10.86 -55.65 -14.63
C ALA A 526 11.29 -54.15 -14.69
N GLN A 527 10.39 -53.28 -15.14
CA GLN A 527 10.54 -51.90 -15.64
C GLN A 527 10.35 -50.77 -14.56
N PRO A 528 10.47 -49.45 -14.89
CA PRO A 528 11.22 -48.45 -14.11
C PRO A 528 10.39 -47.39 -13.36
N GLU A 529 11.04 -46.68 -12.43
CA GLU A 529 10.64 -45.34 -11.93
C GLU A 529 11.86 -44.44 -11.63
N PRO A 530 11.69 -43.09 -11.61
CA PRO A 530 12.73 -42.13 -11.99
C PRO A 530 13.51 -41.50 -10.82
N GLN A 531 14.76 -41.13 -11.12
CA GLN A 531 15.70 -40.45 -10.23
C GLN A 531 15.35 -38.96 -10.04
N GLN A 532 15.54 -38.51 -8.80
CA GLN A 532 15.40 -37.15 -8.31
C GLN A 532 16.60 -36.29 -8.74
N ASP A 533 16.34 -35.19 -9.43
CA ASP A 533 17.29 -34.10 -9.64
C ASP A 533 17.33 -33.17 -8.41
N GLN A 534 18.52 -32.96 -7.87
CA GLN A 534 18.84 -31.89 -6.92
C GLN A 534 19.23 -30.63 -7.69
N PRO A 535 18.74 -29.42 -7.31
CA PRO A 535 19.16 -28.19 -7.96
C PRO A 535 20.51 -27.68 -7.43
N ALA A 536 21.41 -27.37 -8.36
CA ALA A 536 22.68 -26.71 -8.12
C ALA A 536 22.49 -25.22 -7.78
N LEU A 537 23.16 -24.80 -6.70
CA LEU A 537 23.33 -23.41 -6.28
C LEU A 537 24.57 -22.77 -6.93
N ALA A 538 24.48 -21.45 -7.09
CA ALA A 538 25.57 -20.46 -7.24
C ALA A 538 26.17 -20.23 -8.65
N ASN A 539 25.52 -19.34 -9.41
CA ASN A 539 26.24 -18.40 -10.28
C ASN A 539 26.34 -17.05 -9.56
N ILE A 540 27.56 -16.74 -9.11
CA ILE A 540 27.97 -15.41 -8.66
C ILE A 540 28.27 -14.61 -9.93
N MET A 541 27.53 -13.54 -10.19
CA MET A 541 27.90 -12.52 -11.16
C MET A 541 28.09 -11.18 -10.44
N GLU A 542 29.33 -10.74 -10.53
CA GLU A 542 29.93 -9.52 -10.00
C GLU A 542 29.42 -8.30 -10.79
N PHE A 543 29.09 -7.22 -10.08
CA PHE A 543 28.63 -5.95 -10.67
C PHE A 543 29.83 -5.11 -11.11
N ALA A 544 29.79 -4.60 -12.35
CA ALA A 544 30.59 -3.45 -12.77
C ALA A 544 29.67 -2.22 -12.97
N PRO A 545 30.10 -1.02 -12.58
CA PRO A 545 29.30 0.19 -12.63
C PRO A 545 29.45 0.80 -14.02
N ASP A 546 28.41 0.71 -14.85
CA ASP A 546 28.04 1.71 -15.85
C ASP A 546 26.87 1.17 -16.66
N GLY A 547 25.67 1.67 -16.34
CA GLY A 547 24.43 1.18 -16.92
C GLY A 547 24.19 1.73 -18.33
N GLN A 548 24.16 0.85 -19.33
CA GLN A 548 23.29 0.94 -20.51
C GLN A 548 22.98 -0.46 -21.08
N PRO A 549 21.71 -0.77 -21.45
CA PRO A 549 21.36 -2.03 -22.10
C PRO A 549 21.58 -1.99 -23.61
N GLN A 550 22.34 -2.95 -24.16
CA GLN A 550 22.39 -3.22 -25.61
C GLN A 550 21.28 -4.18 -26.02
N ARG A 551 20.52 -3.79 -27.06
CA ARG A 551 19.60 -4.66 -27.81
C ARG A 551 20.39 -5.69 -28.61
N THR A 552 20.06 -6.97 -28.46
CA THR A 552 20.42 -8.01 -29.42
C THR A 552 19.27 -8.25 -30.39
N GLN A 553 19.65 -8.51 -31.64
CA GLN A 553 18.80 -8.81 -32.80
C GLN A 553 17.95 -10.06 -32.60
#